data_AF-A0A2V7FS04-F1
#
_entry.id   AF-A0A2V7FS04-F1
#
_cell.length_a   1.000
_cell.length_b   1.000
_cell.length_c   1.000
_cell.angle_alpha   90.00
_cell.angle_beta   90.00
_cell.angle_gamma   90.00
#
_symmetry.space_group_name_H-M   'P 1'
#
loop_
_entity.id
_entity.type
_entity.pdbx_description
1 polymer ?
#
loop_
_entity_poly.entity_id
_entity_poly.type
_entity_poly.pdbx_seq_one_letter_code
_entity_poly.pdbx_strand_id
1 'polypeptide(L)'
;MNLPAWAIVTPERRAHIERVVALLATWAVARRTAEAERARWLRAGWLHDALRDAPAANELAHGPMAAERAAREGETDRGVLDAVRYH
;
A
#
# COMPACT_ATOMS: atom_id res chain seq x y z
N MET A 1 -1.94 4.68 -10.23
CA MET A 1 -2.15 5.16 -8.84
C MET A 1 -0.86 5.79 -8.36
N ASN A 2 -0.94 6.69 -7.38
CA ASN A 2 0.18 7.29 -6.67
C ASN A 2 -0.17 7.30 -5.18
N LEU A 3 0.78 7.66 -4.32
CA LEU A 3 0.53 7.89 -2.91
C LEU A 3 -0.62 8.89 -2.70
N PRO A 4 -1.53 8.61 -1.75
CA PRO A 4 -2.61 9.53 -1.40
C PRO A 4 -2.07 10.78 -0.70
N ALA A 5 -2.81 11.88 -0.77
CA ALA A 5 -2.39 13.17 -0.22
C ALA A 5 -2.17 13.16 1.31
N TRP A 6 -2.79 12.22 2.03
CA TRP A 6 -2.61 12.05 3.47
C TRP A 6 -1.37 11.23 3.85
N ALA A 7 -0.64 10.68 2.87
CA ALA A 7 0.53 9.86 3.16
C ALA A 7 1.63 10.70 3.82
N ILE A 8 2.26 10.12 4.86
CA ILE A 8 3.39 10.71 5.56
C ILE A 8 4.58 9.78 5.32
N VAL A 9 5.39 10.14 4.33
CA VAL A 9 6.56 9.36 3.90
C VAL A 9 7.72 10.28 3.56
N THR A 10 8.95 9.87 3.88
CA THR A 10 10.17 10.54 3.38
C THR A 10 10.39 10.24 1.89
N PRO A 11 11.29 10.97 1.21
CA PRO A 11 11.68 10.65 -0.17
C PRO A 11 12.21 9.22 -0.34
N GLU A 12 12.99 8.72 0.62
CA GLU A 12 13.56 7.37 0.60
C GLU A 12 12.45 6.32 0.70
N ARG A 13 11.46 6.56 1.57
CA ARG A 13 10.29 5.69 1.73
C ARG A 13 9.40 5.70 0.49
N ARG A 14 9.18 6.86 -0.13
CA ARG A 14 8.49 6.95 -1.44
C ARG A 14 9.19 6.10 -2.49
N ALA A 15 10.52 6.23 -2.60
CA ALA A 15 11.29 5.43 -3.55
C ALA A 15 11.20 3.92 -3.24
N HIS A 16 11.13 3.53 -1.97
CA HIS A 16 10.88 2.15 -1.56
C HIS A 16 9.51 1.65 -2.05
N ILE A 17 8.45 2.41 -1.79
CA ILE A 17 7.08 2.08 -2.22
C ILE A 17 7.01 1.92 -3.74
N GLU A 18 7.62 2.82 -4.50
CA GLU A 18 7.67 2.75 -5.97
C GLU A 18 8.34 1.46 -6.45
N ARG A 19 9.44 1.03 -5.82
CA ARG A 19 10.10 -0.25 -6.13
C ARG A 19 9.22 -1.45 -5.80
N VAL A 20 8.51 -1.44 -4.67
CA VAL A 20 7.57 -2.51 -4.29
C VAL A 20 6.42 -2.60 -5.30
N VAL A 21 5.81 -1.47 -5.67
CA VAL A 21 4.74 -1.41 -6.67
C VAL A 21 5.22 -1.93 -8.03
N ALA A 22 6.42 -1.54 -8.46
CA ALA A 22 7.01 -2.03 -9.71
C ALA A 22 7.23 -3.56 -9.66
N LEU A 23 7.74 -4.09 -8.54
CA LEU A 23 7.93 -5.52 -8.34
C LEU A 23 6.60 -6.29 -8.41
N LEU A 24 5.55 -5.78 -7.73
CA LEU A 24 4.22 -6.38 -7.79
C LEU A 24 3.64 -6.38 -9.20
N ALA A 25 3.87 -5.31 -9.98
CA ALA A 25 3.47 -5.26 -11.39
C ALA A 25 4.17 -6.34 -12.22
N THR A 26 5.49 -6.51 -12.04
CA THR A 26 6.27 -7.56 -12.71
C THR A 26 5.76 -8.96 -12.35
N TRP A 27 5.48 -9.22 -11.07
CA TRP A 27 4.95 -10.50 -10.63
C TRP A 27 3.54 -10.76 -11.16
N ALA A 28 2.67 -9.75 -11.21
CA ALA A 28 1.33 -9.89 -11.75
C ALA A 28 1.38 -10.36 -13.21
N VAL A 29 2.27 -9.79 -14.03
CA VAL A 29 2.51 -10.21 -15.43
C VAL A 29 3.03 -11.64 -15.47
N ALA A 30 4.10 -11.95 -14.72
CA ALA A 30 4.72 -13.28 -14.72
C ALA A 30 3.73 -14.39 -14.33
N ARG A 31 2.80 -14.08 -13.43
CA ARG A 31 1.77 -15.01 -12.95
C ARG A 31 0.50 -15.04 -13.80
N ARG A 32 0.42 -14.23 -14.86
CA ARG A 32 -0.80 -14.02 -15.67
C ARG A 32 -2.02 -13.71 -14.79
N THR A 33 -1.80 -12.84 -13.81
CA THR A 33 -2.82 -12.45 -12.83
C THR A 33 -3.92 -11.65 -13.53
N ALA A 34 -5.19 -11.95 -13.23
CA ALA A 34 -6.31 -11.20 -13.76
C ALA A 34 -6.18 -9.70 -13.44
N GLU A 35 -6.59 -8.83 -14.36
CA GLU A 35 -6.37 -7.38 -14.23
C GLU A 35 -7.01 -6.79 -12.95
N ALA A 36 -8.20 -7.29 -12.56
CA ALA A 36 -8.85 -6.88 -11.32
C ALA A 36 -7.99 -7.20 -10.08
N GLU A 37 -7.35 -8.37 -10.06
CA GLU A 37 -6.48 -8.80 -8.96
C GLU A 37 -5.15 -8.05 -8.97
N ARG A 38 -4.57 -7.83 -10.16
CA ARG A 38 -3.41 -6.94 -10.34
C ARG A 38 -3.70 -5.55 -9.79
N ALA A 39 -4.86 -4.98 -10.08
CA ALA A 39 -5.25 -3.66 -9.57
C ALA A 39 -5.30 -3.63 -8.04
N ARG A 40 -5.76 -4.70 -7.37
CA ARG A 40 -5.71 -4.82 -5.90
C ARG A 40 -4.29 -4.86 -5.38
N TRP A 41 -3.40 -5.65 -6.00
CA TRP A 41 -2.00 -5.74 -5.57
C TRP A 41 -1.31 -4.39 -5.64
N LEU A 42 -1.46 -3.69 -6.76
CA LEU A 42 -0.85 -2.36 -6.93
C LEU A 42 -1.42 -1.35 -5.93
N ARG A 43 -2.72 -1.43 -5.63
CA ARG A 43 -3.33 -0.57 -4.62
C ARG A 43 -2.76 -0.83 -3.23
N ALA A 44 -2.70 -2.10 -2.81
CA ALA A 44 -2.08 -2.47 -1.55
C ALA A 44 -0.62 -2.04 -1.48
N GLY A 45 0.14 -2.22 -2.57
CA GLY A 45 1.53 -1.78 -2.68
C GLY A 45 1.70 -0.26 -2.50
N TRP A 46 0.80 0.57 -3.03
CA TRP A 46 0.84 2.02 -2.79
C TRP A 46 0.49 2.42 -1.36
N LEU A 47 -0.33 1.62 -0.67
CA LEU A 47 -0.87 1.95 0.65
C LEU A 47 -0.07 1.37 1.82
N HIS A 48 0.67 0.28 1.63
CA HIS A 48 1.30 -0.49 2.73
C HIS A 48 2.10 0.39 3.69
N ASP A 49 2.95 1.25 3.14
CA ASP A 49 3.85 2.12 3.90
C ASP A 49 3.37 3.59 3.93
N ALA A 50 2.12 3.88 3.56
CA ALA A 50 1.64 5.26 3.38
C ALA A 50 1.67 6.11 4.67
N LEU A 51 1.75 5.49 5.85
CA LEU A 51 1.94 6.19 7.14
C LEU A 51 3.23 5.76 7.86
N ARG A 52 4.19 5.18 7.15
CA ARG A 52 5.41 4.61 7.75
C ARG A 52 6.23 5.64 8.53
N ASP A 53 6.26 6.89 8.06
CA ASP A 53 7.05 7.96 8.68
C ASP A 53 6.16 8.93 9.48
N ALA A 54 4.92 8.54 9.80
CA ALA A 54 4.05 9.30 10.69
C ALA A 54 4.61 9.28 12.14
N PRO A 55 4.53 10.38 12.91
CA PRO A 55 5.12 10.43 14.26
C PRO A 55 4.63 9.35 15.24
N ALA A 56 3.38 8.88 15.09
CA ALA A 56 2.79 7.84 15.94
C ALA A 56 3.05 6.42 15.43
N ALA A 57 3.69 6.26 14.26
CA ALA A 57 3.96 4.96 13.67
C ALA A 57 5.13 4.26 14.36
N ASN A 58 5.05 2.94 14.42
CA ASN A 58 6.17 2.07 14.73
C ASN A 58 6.15 0.87 13.77
N GLU A 59 7.13 -0.01 13.91
CA GLU A 59 7.32 -1.19 13.05
C GLU A 59 6.07 -2.08 12.91
N LEU A 60 5.17 -2.11 13.90
CA LEU A 60 3.96 -2.94 13.86
C LEU A 60 2.68 -2.12 13.64
N ALA A 61 2.71 -0.83 13.93
CA ALA A 61 1.51 0.03 13.89
C ALA A 61 1.27 0.66 12.52
N HIS A 62 2.30 0.87 11.70
CA HIS A 62 2.16 1.62 10.45
C HIS A 62 1.20 0.95 9.45
N GLY A 63 1.25 -0.38 9.28
CA GLY A 63 0.32 -1.12 8.44
C GLY A 63 -1.15 -0.98 8.88
N PRO A 64 -1.50 -1.32 10.13
CA PRO A 64 -2.84 -1.10 10.65
C PRO A 64 -3.32 0.34 10.56
N MET A 65 -2.46 1.32 10.88
CA MET A 65 -2.79 2.74 10.75
C MET A 65 -3.11 3.12 9.30
N ALA A 66 -2.30 2.67 8.34
CA ALA A 66 -2.52 2.94 6.92
C ALA A 66 -3.81 2.29 6.41
N ALA A 67 -4.11 1.06 6.81
CA ALA A 67 -5.35 0.38 6.46
C ALA A 67 -6.58 1.10 7.03
N GLU A 68 -6.54 1.52 8.31
CA GLU A 68 -7.63 2.29 8.91
C GLU A 68 -7.81 3.67 8.26
N ARG A 69 -6.71 4.34 7.91
CA ARG A 69 -6.78 5.62 7.20
C ARG A 69 -7.36 5.43 5.80
N ALA A 70 -6.92 4.43 5.04
CA ALA A 70 -7.45 4.12 3.72
C ALA A 70 -8.96 3.80 3.76
N ALA A 71 -9.42 3.02 4.74
CA ALA A 71 -10.84 2.74 4.93
C ALA A 71 -11.66 4.00 5.22
N ARG A 72 -11.17 4.90 6.09
CA ARG A 72 -11.82 6.19 6.36
C ARG A 72 -11.88 7.11 5.13
N GLU A 73 -10.96 6.93 4.19
CA GLU A 73 -10.87 7.71 2.94
C GLU A 73 -11.58 7.03 1.77
N GLY A 74 -12.29 5.93 2.01
CA GLY A 74 -13.21 5.31 1.06
C GLY A 74 -12.72 4.01 0.41
N GLU A 75 -11.57 3.46 0.80
CA GLU A 75 -11.22 2.10 0.39
C GLU A 75 -12.17 1.08 1.06
N THR A 76 -12.74 0.18 0.26
CA THR A 76 -13.76 -0.79 0.70
C THR A 76 -13.40 -2.24 0.37
N ASP A 77 -12.39 -2.46 -0.47
CA ASP A 77 -11.90 -3.79 -0.80
C ASP A 77 -11.14 -4.38 0.40
N ARG A 78 -11.78 -5.35 1.06
CA ARG A 78 -11.18 -6.01 2.24
C ARG A 78 -9.84 -6.66 1.92
N GLY A 79 -9.66 -7.20 0.72
CA GLY A 79 -8.40 -7.83 0.33
C GLY A 79 -7.25 -6.82 0.31
N VAL A 80 -7.53 -5.60 -0.17
CA VAL A 80 -6.56 -4.48 -0.11
C VAL A 80 -6.32 -4.06 1.33
N LEU A 81 -7.38 -3.85 2.12
CA LEU A 81 -7.25 -3.39 3.51
C LEU A 81 -6.51 -4.38 4.41
N ASP A 82 -6.77 -5.68 4.25
CA ASP A 82 -6.11 -6.73 5.02
C ASP A 82 -4.65 -6.90 4.59
N ALA A 83 -4.36 -6.84 3.29
CA ALA A 83 -2.98 -6.87 2.80
C ALA A 83 -2.16 -5.70 3.33
N VAL A 84 -2.74 -4.49 3.40
CA VAL A 84 -2.07 -3.31 4.00
C VAL A 84 -1.90 -3.48 5.51
N ARG A 85 -2.89 -4.03 6.21
CA ARG A 85 -2.88 -4.16 7.67
C ARG A 85 -1.79 -5.12 8.17
N TYR A 86 -1.55 -6.22 7.47
CA TYR A 86 -0.73 -7.34 7.95
C TYR A 86 0.54 -7.59 7.11
N HIS A 87 1.04 -6.57 6.41
CA HIS A 87 2.25 -6.70 5.58
C HIS A 87 3.54 -6.78 6.39
#